data_AF-A0A954IJH5-F1
#
_entry.id   AF-A0A954IJH5-F1
#
_cell.length_a   1.000
_cell.length_b   1.000
_cell.length_c   1.000
_cell.angle_alpha   90.00
_cell.angle_beta   90.00
_cell.angle_gamma   90.00
#
_symmetry.space_group_name_H-M   'P 1'
#
loop_
_entity.id
_entity.type
_entity.pdbx_description
1 polymer ?
#
loop_
_entity_poly.entity_id
_entity_poly.type
_entity_poly.pdbx_seq_one_letter_code
_entity_poly.pdbx_strand_id
1 'polypeptide(L)' 'MAVDIQGQTRDITISRNTIRETRAPLNRIAIRIGAQVGQIRLSDNSIHGIAKDVLDQRTQSFTSPQEK' A
#
# COMPACT_ATOMS: atom_id res chain seq x y z
N MET A 1 -7.18 4.35 -8.33
CA MET A 1 -6.71 3.57 -7.17
C MET A 1 -7.78 2.57 -6.82
N ALA A 2 -7.46 1.41 -6.26
CA ALA A 2 -8.47 0.38 -5.94
C ALA A 2 -8.84 0.38 -4.45
N VAL A 3 -7.85 0.40 -3.56
CA VAL A 3 -8.04 0.44 -2.11
C VAL A 3 -7.22 1.60 -1.52
N ASP A 4 -7.84 2.36 -0.62
CA ASP A 4 -7.20 3.47 0.08
C ASP A 4 -7.49 3.38 1.57
N ILE A 5 -6.43 3.28 2.36
CA ILE A 5 -6.49 3.07 3.81
C ILE A 5 -5.98 4.34 4.48
N GLN A 6 -6.84 5.03 5.23
CA GLN A 6 -6.54 6.33 5.81
C GLN A 6 -6.96 6.42 7.28
N GLY A 7 -6.49 7.49 7.93
CA GLY A 7 -6.78 7.79 9.33
C GLY A 7 -5.99 6.94 10.32
N GLN A 8 -6.35 7.05 11.59
CA GLN A 8 -5.75 6.32 12.71
C GLN A 8 -6.41 4.94 12.86
N THR A 9 -6.28 4.12 11.82
CA THR A 9 -6.79 2.74 11.81
C THR A 9 -5.64 1.74 11.91
N ARG A 10 -5.90 0.55 12.45
CA ARG A 10 -4.89 -0.50 12.67
C ARG A 10 -5.53 -1.88 12.57
N ASP A 11 -4.67 -2.90 12.50
CA ASP A 11 -5.06 -4.32 12.49
C ASP A 11 -5.91 -4.72 11.28
N ILE A 12 -5.67 -4.05 10.14
CA ILE A 12 -6.37 -4.34 8.88
C ILE A 12 -5.71 -5.53 8.19
N THR A 13 -6.53 -6.47 7.72
CA THR A 13 -6.08 -7.56 6.85
C THR A 13 -6.79 -7.48 5.51
N ILE A 14 -6.02 -7.38 4.42
CA ILE A 14 -6.52 -7.55 3.06
C ILE A 14 -5.93 -8.86 2.58
N SER A 15 -6.78 -9.88 2.40
CA SER A 15 -6.31 -11.20 2.02
C SER A 15 -7.14 -11.86 0.93
N ARG A 16 -6.47 -12.63 0.06
CA ARG A 16 -7.09 -13.43 -1.01
C ARG A 16 -7.95 -12.62 -1.98
N ASN A 17 -7.54 -11.39 -2.30
CA ASN A 17 -8.23 -10.54 -3.27
C ASN A 17 -7.51 -10.51 -4.62
N THR A 18 -8.28 -10.28 -5.69
CA THR A 18 -7.73 -9.96 -7.01
C THR A 18 -8.05 -8.52 -7.37
N ILE A 19 -7.03 -7.71 -7.63
CA ILE A 19 -7.17 -6.34 -8.13
C ILE A 19 -6.70 -6.32 -9.58
N ARG A 20 -7.59 -6.03 -10.51
CA ARG A 20 -7.29 -5.98 -11.95
C ARG A 20 -7.72 -4.65 -12.54
N GLU A 21 -6.81 -3.97 -13.20
CA GLU A 21 -7.11 -2.84 -14.07
C GLU A 21 -7.15 -3.31 -15.53
N THR A 22 -8.22 -2.93 -16.23
CA THR A 22 -8.47 -3.33 -17.62
C THR A 22 -8.45 -2.16 -18.60
N ARG A 23 -8.35 -0.93 -18.09
CA ARG A 23 -8.23 0.29 -18.90
C ARG A 23 -6.75 0.58 -19.18
N ALA A 24 -6.47 1.27 -20.28
CA ALA A 24 -5.10 1.68 -20.66
C ALA A 24 -4.34 2.34 -19.49
N PRO A 25 -3.01 2.20 -19.40
CA PRO A 25 -2.26 2.46 -18.18
C PRO A 25 -2.23 3.95 -17.85
N LEU A 26 -3.21 4.38 -17.07
CA LEU A 26 -3.09 5.56 -16.22
C LEU A 26 -2.29 5.11 -15.00
N ASN A 27 -1.34 5.93 -14.56
CA ASN A 27 -0.40 5.72 -13.43
C ASN A 27 -1.12 5.43 -12.09
N ARG A 28 -1.83 4.30 -12.01
CA ARG A 28 -2.72 3.94 -10.92
C ARG A 28 -1.94 3.13 -9.90
N ILE A 29 -2.33 3.34 -8.65
CA ILE A 29 -1.84 2.62 -7.49
C ILE A 29 -2.95 1.67 -7.03
N ALA A 30 -2.68 0.39 -6.84
CA ALA A 30 -3.70 -0.56 -6.40
C ALA A 30 -4.10 -0.29 -4.95
N ILE A 31 -3.14 -0.27 -4.02
CA ILE A 31 -3.37 -0.04 -2.60
C ILE A 31 -2.57 1.17 -2.13
N ARG A 32 -3.21 2.15 -1.49
CA ARG A 32 -2.52 3.22 -0.75
C ARG A 32 -2.72 3.04 0.75
N ILE A 33 -1.63 3.16 1.49
CA ILE A 33 -1.61 3.17 2.94
C ILE A 33 -1.19 4.57 3.40
N GLY A 34 -2.08 5.25 4.11
CA GLY A 34 -1.84 6.58 4.65
C GLY A 34 -0.82 6.58 5.79
N ALA A 35 -0.18 7.73 5.99
CA ALA A 35 0.95 7.88 6.92
C ALA A 35 0.61 7.57 8.40
N GLN A 36 -0.65 7.72 8.81
CA GLN A 36 -1.11 7.50 10.19
C GLN A 36 -1.68 6.10 10.42
N VAL A 37 -1.67 5.24 9.39
CA VAL A 37 -2.21 3.89 9.51
C VAL A 37 -1.21 3.02 10.27
N GLY A 38 -1.73 2.22 11.20
CA GLY A 38 -0.96 1.26 11.98
C GLY A 38 -0.63 -0.01 11.20
N GLN A 39 -0.66 -1.14 11.90
CA GLN A 39 -0.35 -2.45 11.33
C GLN A 39 -1.34 -2.85 10.23
N ILE A 40 -0.82 -3.37 9.12
CA ILE A 40 -1.59 -3.93 8.01
C ILE A 40 -0.97 -5.26 7.60
N ARG A 41 -1.82 -6.23 7.28
CA ARG A 41 -1.45 -7.51 6.67
C ARG A 41 -2.01 -7.59 5.25
N LEU A 42 -1.13 -7.70 4.27
CA LEU A 42 -1.50 -7.99 2.88
C LEU A 42 -1.04 -9.42 2.57
N SER A 43 -1.95 -10.37 2.42
CA SER A 43 -1.60 -11.77 2.16
C SER A 43 -2.39 -12.37 1.00
N ASP A 44 -1.73 -13.11 0.12
CA ASP A 44 -2.39 -13.83 -0.99
C ASP A 44 -3.21 -12.93 -1.93
N ASN A 45 -2.84 -11.66 -2.10
CA ASN A 45 -3.49 -10.78 -3.05
C ASN A 45 -2.80 -10.86 -4.41
N SER A 46 -3.58 -10.90 -5.49
CA SER A 46 -3.09 -10.86 -6.87
C SER A 46 -3.41 -9.51 -7.50
N ILE A 47 -2.40 -8.78 -7.98
CA ILE A 47 -2.56 -7.44 -8.57
C ILE A 47 -2.09 -7.48 -10.02
N HIS A 48 -2.91 -6.99 -10.95
CA HIS A 48 -2.65 -7.04 -12.39
C HIS A 48 -3.06 -5.76 -13.11
N GLY A 49 -2.27 -5.36 -14.12
CA GLY A 49 -2.58 -4.22 -14.98
C GLY A 49 -2.42 -2.85 -14.32
N ILE A 50 -1.77 -2.80 -13.15
CA ILE A 50 -1.60 -1.60 -12.31
C ILE A 50 -0.15 -1.12 -12.41
N ALA A 51 0.09 0.20 -12.32
CA ALA A 51 1.44 0.77 -12.40
C ALA A 51 2.25 0.63 -11.09
N LYS A 52 1.56 0.67 -9.94
CA LYS A 52 2.17 0.45 -8.62
C LYS A 52 1.23 -0.34 -7.71
N ASP A 53 1.70 -1.47 -7.19
CA ASP A 53 0.88 -2.36 -6.39
C ASP A 53 0.50 -1.75 -5.03
N VAL A 54 1.50 -1.27 -4.28
CA VAL A 54 1.31 -0.67 -2.96
C VAL A 54 2.09 0.64 -2.87
N LEU A 55 1.40 1.72 -2.50
CA LEU A 55 2.02 2.95 -1.99
C LEU A 55 1.84 2.99 -0.48
N ASP A 56 2.91 2.65 0.23
CA ASP A 56 2.97 2.81 1.68
C ASP A 56 3.58 4.17 2.02
N GLN A 57 2.79 5.02 2.68
CA GLN A 57 3.22 6.37 3.10
C GLN A 57 3.54 6.43 4.59
N ARG A 58 3.54 5.29 5.30
CA ARG A 58 4.03 5.22 6.67
C ARG A 58 5.53 5.51 6.62
N THR A 59 5.98 6.47 7.41
CA THR A 59 7.38 6.87 7.45
C THR A 59 8.22 5.66 7.87
N GLN A 60 9.12 5.18 7.01
CA GLN A 60 10.28 4.44 7.49
C GLN A 60 11.20 5.47 8.13
N SER A 61 11.28 5.48 9.46
CA SER A 61 12.37 6.15 10.16
C SER A 61 13.68 5.50 9.72
N PHE A 62 14.32 6.05 8.68
CA PHE A 62 15.72 5.75 8.40
C PHE A 62 16.54 6.39 9.53
N THR A 63 17.03 5.54 10.44
CA THR A 63 18.07 5.89 11.38
C THR A 63 19.38 6.12 10.60
N SER A 64 19.87 7.35 10.58
CA SER A 64 21.29 7.65 10.40
C SER A 64 21.74 8.51 11.57
N PRO A 65 22.53 7.94 12.48
CA PRO A 65 23.72 8.63 12.91
C PRO A 65 24.93 7.72 12.67
N GLN A 66 25.71 8.03 11.62
CA GLN A 66 27.12 7.69 11.59
C GLN A 66 27.87 8.98 11.91
N GLU A 67 28.05 9.24 13.21
CA GLU A 67 29.15 10.06 13.69
C GLU A 67 30.36 9.14 13.90
N LYS A 68 31.43 9.38 13.15
CA LYS A 68 32.80 9.33 13.64
C LYS A 68 33.63 10.36 12.89
#